data_AF-A0A1Q5XFH3-F1
#
_entry.id   AF-A0A1Q5XFH3-F1
#
_cell.length_a   1.000
_cell.length_b   1.000
_cell.length_c   1.000
_cell.angle_alpha   90.00
_cell.angle_beta   90.00
_cell.angle_gamma   90.00
#
_symmetry.space_group_name_H-M   'P 1'
#
loop_
_entity.id
_entity.type
_entity.pdbx_description
1 polymer ?
#
loop_
_entity_poly.entity_id
_entity_poly.type
_entity_poly.pdbx_seq_one_letter_code
_entity_poly.pdbx_strand_id
1 'polypeptide(L)'
;MYEKFRNLGTRDVEAIAKNTGFPLSMVQRIKDHVFNYTHIKDHGIGKFDPDYELAQAWERLMNGKYVDSDIQLLHHEIFESKFEGIFKTNYRTAHDKTIESGRTWDWEKNYEE
;
A
#
# COMPACT_ATOMS: atom_id res chain seq x y z
N MET A 1 3.56 -7.75 -12.58
CA MET A 1 2.30 -7.40 -11.89
C MET A 1 2.22 -5.91 -11.59
N TYR A 2 3.17 -5.34 -10.83
CA TYR A 2 3.14 -3.90 -10.45
C TYR A 2 3.26 -2.91 -11.62
N GLU A 3 3.95 -3.28 -12.70
CA GLU A 3 4.04 -2.44 -13.91
C GLU A 3 2.67 -1.98 -14.44
N LYS A 4 1.63 -2.82 -14.33
CA LYS A 4 0.29 -2.43 -14.78
C LYS A 4 -0.23 -1.22 -14.00
N PHE A 5 -0.04 -1.19 -12.68
CA PHE A 5 -0.50 -0.11 -11.82
C PHE A 5 0.33 1.17 -12.00
N ARG A 6 1.64 1.02 -12.21
CA ARG A 6 2.54 2.14 -12.57
C ARG A 6 2.04 2.86 -13.84
N ASN A 7 1.59 2.09 -14.83
CA ASN A 7 1.11 2.61 -16.11
C ASN A 7 -0.33 3.17 -16.11
N LEU A 8 -1.06 3.09 -14.99
CA LEU A 8 -2.42 3.61 -14.91
C LEU A 8 -2.53 5.14 -14.78
N GLY A 9 -1.41 5.83 -14.51
CA GLY A 9 -1.44 7.26 -14.21
C GLY A 9 -2.15 7.51 -12.88
N THR A 10 -3.16 8.39 -12.84
CA THR A 10 -3.96 8.68 -11.64
C THR A 10 -5.28 7.92 -11.58
N ARG A 11 -5.61 7.10 -12.60
CA ARG A 11 -6.93 6.48 -12.73
C ARG A 11 -7.30 5.54 -11.58
N ASP A 12 -6.34 4.77 -11.10
CA ASP A 12 -6.51 3.91 -9.92
C ASP A 12 -6.65 4.74 -8.64
N VAL A 13 -5.85 5.79 -8.50
CA VAL A 13 -5.93 6.72 -7.36
C VAL A 13 -7.32 7.35 -7.25
N GLU A 14 -7.85 7.86 -8.37
CA GLU A 14 -9.18 8.46 -8.46
C GLU A 14 -10.29 7.44 -8.14
N ALA A 15 -10.20 6.23 -8.69
CA ALA A 15 -11.16 5.17 -8.45
C ALA A 15 -11.17 4.74 -6.98
N ILE A 16 -9.99 4.47 -6.39
CA ILE A 16 -9.86 4.03 -4.99
C ILE A 16 -10.36 5.14 -4.05
N ALA A 17 -9.98 6.40 -4.27
CA ALA A 17 -10.44 7.52 -3.46
C ALA A 17 -11.98 7.63 -3.48
N LYS A 18 -12.59 7.51 -4.67
CA LYS A 18 -14.04 7.49 -4.82
C LYS A 18 -14.71 6.32 -4.10
N ASN A 19 -14.14 5.12 -4.21
CA ASN A 19 -14.76 3.90 -3.66
C ASN A 19 -14.63 3.78 -2.14
N THR A 20 -13.54 4.32 -1.57
CA THR A 20 -13.19 4.15 -0.14
C THR A 20 -13.43 5.41 0.69
N GLY A 21 -13.59 6.58 0.06
CA GLY A 21 -13.66 7.87 0.74
C GLY A 21 -12.31 8.40 1.21
N PHE A 22 -11.20 7.70 0.93
CA PHE A 22 -9.86 8.22 1.24
C PHE A 22 -9.54 9.46 0.39
N PRO A 23 -8.84 10.46 0.96
CA PRO A 23 -8.38 11.61 0.19
C PRO A 23 -7.47 11.18 -0.97
N LEU A 24 -7.66 11.79 -2.15
CA LEU A 24 -6.82 11.55 -3.34
C LEU A 24 -5.32 11.63 -3.03
N SER A 25 -4.91 12.59 -2.21
CA SER A 25 -3.50 12.78 -1.83
C SER A 25 -2.96 11.63 -0.96
N MET A 26 -3.80 11.01 -0.12
CA MET A 26 -3.41 9.85 0.67
C MET A 26 -3.28 8.61 -0.23
N VAL A 27 -4.24 8.39 -1.12
CA VAL A 27 -4.19 7.26 -2.06
C VAL A 27 -3.01 7.40 -3.02
N GLN A 28 -2.74 8.61 -3.52
CA GLN A 28 -1.56 8.88 -4.36
C GLN A 28 -0.26 8.57 -3.61
N ARG A 29 -0.16 8.99 -2.34
CA ARG A 29 1.00 8.68 -1.50
C ARG A 29 1.20 7.17 -1.33
N ILE A 30 0.12 6.43 -1.06
CA ILE A 30 0.18 4.96 -0.94
C ILE A 30 0.65 4.36 -2.25
N LYS A 31 0.06 4.77 -3.38
CA LYS A 31 0.46 4.30 -4.70
C LYS A 31 1.94 4.53 -4.95
N ASP A 32 2.41 5.74 -4.65
CA ASP A 32 3.80 6.08 -4.88
C ASP A 32 4.74 5.28 -3.99
N HIS A 33 4.40 5.12 -2.71
CA HIS A 33 5.13 4.30 -1.76
C HIS A 33 5.25 2.85 -2.24
N VAL A 34 4.13 2.20 -2.54
CA VAL A 34 4.11 0.78 -2.87
C VAL A 34 4.70 0.48 -4.25
N PHE A 35 4.42 1.34 -5.24
CA PHE A 35 4.74 1.01 -6.63
C PHE A 35 5.89 1.83 -7.20
N ASN A 36 6.04 3.11 -6.86
CA ASN A 36 6.89 4.03 -7.63
C ASN A 36 8.22 4.36 -6.95
N TYR A 37 8.22 4.48 -5.63
CA TYR A 37 9.37 4.89 -4.85
C TYR A 37 10.42 3.78 -4.72
N THR A 38 11.62 4.25 -4.43
CA THR A 38 12.79 3.42 -4.16
C THR A 38 13.07 3.53 -2.67
N HIS A 39 13.28 2.39 -2.02
CA HIS A 39 13.45 2.28 -0.58
C HIS A 39 14.85 1.76 -0.24
N ILE A 40 15.33 2.11 0.95
CA ILE A 40 16.46 1.42 1.56
C ILE A 40 15.91 0.11 2.11
N LYS A 41 16.28 -1.00 1.48
CA LYS A 41 15.96 -2.38 1.88
C LYS A 41 17.14 -2.99 2.64
N ASP A 42 16.95 -4.17 3.21
CA ASP A 42 18.03 -4.87 3.94
C ASP A 42 19.24 -5.17 3.03
N HIS A 43 18.98 -5.43 1.76
CA HIS A 43 19.98 -5.79 0.76
C HIS A 43 19.99 -4.79 -0.41
N GLY A 44 20.17 -3.51 -0.08
CA GLY A 44 20.39 -2.43 -1.05
C GLY A 44 19.21 -1.51 -1.26
N ILE A 45 19.28 -0.71 -2.32
CA ILE A 45 18.32 0.35 -2.63
C ILE A 45 17.54 -0.03 -3.88
N GLY A 46 16.22 -0.08 -3.79
CA GLY A 46 15.38 -0.53 -4.90
C GLY A 46 13.88 -0.32 -4.64
N LYS A 47 13.08 -0.48 -5.69
CA LYS A 47 11.62 -0.59 -5.56
C LYS A 47 11.25 -1.89 -4.86
N PHE A 48 10.02 -1.98 -4.37
CA PHE A 48 9.47 -3.23 -3.89
C PHE A 48 9.27 -4.24 -5.02
N ASP A 49 9.47 -5.49 -4.66
CA ASP A 49 9.17 -6.64 -5.51
C ASP A 49 7.65 -6.87 -5.52
N PRO A 50 7.06 -7.34 -6.63
CA PRO A 50 5.62 -7.50 -6.70
C PRO A 50 5.10 -8.56 -5.74
N ASP A 51 4.07 -8.21 -4.98
CA ASP A 51 3.31 -9.08 -4.07
C ASP A 51 1.92 -9.37 -4.68
N TYR A 52 1.48 -10.63 -4.64
CA TYR A 52 0.26 -11.06 -5.33
C TYR A 52 -0.98 -10.56 -4.59
N GLU A 53 -1.00 -10.73 -3.28
CA GLU A 53 -2.07 -10.37 -2.37
C GLU A 53 -2.30 -8.85 -2.38
N LEU A 54 -1.21 -8.07 -2.43
CA LEU A 54 -1.29 -6.62 -2.51
C LEU A 54 -1.87 -6.20 -3.85
N ALA A 55 -1.43 -6.84 -4.94
CA ALA A 55 -1.97 -6.54 -6.26
C ALA A 55 -3.46 -6.88 -6.37
N GLN A 56 -3.90 -7.99 -5.76
CA GLN A 56 -5.31 -8.34 -5.69
C GLN A 56 -6.11 -7.32 -4.86
N ALA A 57 -5.60 -6.92 -3.69
CA ALA A 57 -6.21 -5.87 -2.87
C ALA A 57 -6.35 -4.55 -3.64
N TRP A 58 -5.29 -4.12 -4.34
CA TRP A 58 -5.33 -2.90 -5.16
C TRP A 58 -6.39 -2.98 -6.27
N GLU A 59 -6.52 -4.12 -6.95
CA GLU A 59 -7.58 -4.33 -7.94
C GLU A 59 -8.98 -4.30 -7.34
N ARG A 60 -9.20 -4.91 -6.17
CA ARG A 60 -10.48 -4.87 -5.48
C ARG A 60 -10.85 -3.45 -5.05
N LEU A 61 -9.90 -2.70 -4.51
CA LEU A 61 -10.05 -1.29 -4.16
C LEU A 61 -10.45 -0.43 -5.37
N MET A 62 -9.76 -0.60 -6.50
CA MET A 62 -10.07 0.10 -7.74
C MET A 62 -11.48 -0.22 -8.26
N ASN A 63 -11.90 -1.48 -8.15
CA ASN A 63 -13.17 -1.96 -8.69
C ASN A 63 -14.36 -1.77 -7.73
N GLY A 64 -14.13 -1.24 -6.53
CA GLY A 64 -15.17 -1.05 -5.51
C GLY A 64 -15.69 -2.37 -4.92
N LYS A 65 -14.87 -3.43 -5.01
CA LYS A 65 -15.15 -4.79 -4.49
C LYS A 65 -14.21 -5.14 -3.33
N TYR A 66 -13.74 -4.13 -2.61
CA TYR A 66 -12.80 -4.30 -1.53
C TYR A 66 -13.45 -4.96 -0.33
N VAL A 67 -12.62 -5.66 0.44
CA VAL A 67 -12.96 -6.24 1.73
C VAL A 67 -12.21 -5.52 2.84
N ASP A 68 -12.52 -5.83 4.10
CA ASP A 68 -11.96 -5.11 5.26
C ASP A 68 -10.43 -5.13 5.28
N SER A 69 -9.79 -6.25 4.90
CA SER A 69 -8.33 -6.31 4.83
C SER A 69 -7.73 -5.31 3.82
N ASP A 70 -8.45 -4.99 2.74
CA ASP A 70 -7.94 -4.06 1.73
C ASP A 70 -7.96 -2.62 2.26
N ILE A 71 -8.90 -2.29 3.16
CA ILE A 71 -8.91 -1.01 3.89
C ILE A 71 -7.78 -0.99 4.93
N GLN A 72 -7.50 -2.12 5.58
CA GLN A 72 -6.33 -2.26 6.47
C GLN A 72 -5.03 -1.98 5.70
N LEU A 73 -4.87 -2.52 4.48
CA LEU A 73 -3.73 -2.20 3.61
C LEU A 73 -3.57 -0.68 3.42
N LEU A 74 -4.65 0.05 3.11
CA LEU A 74 -4.55 1.51 2.93
C LEU A 74 -4.07 2.21 4.20
N HIS A 75 -4.53 1.78 5.38
CA HIS A 75 -4.09 2.33 6.67
C HIS A 75 -2.65 1.94 7.03
N HIS A 76 -2.24 0.73 6.68
CA HIS A 76 -0.88 0.22 6.84
C HIS A 76 0.10 1.07 6.01
N GLU A 77 -0.10 1.10 4.70
CA GLU A 77 0.82 1.74 3.75
C GLU A 77 0.91 3.26 3.95
N ILE A 78 -0.19 3.93 4.31
CA ILE A 78 -0.14 5.37 4.55
C ILE A 78 0.66 5.73 5.81
N PHE A 79 0.57 4.89 6.84
CA PHE A 79 1.34 5.08 8.06
C PHE A 79 2.80 4.81 7.79
N GLU A 80 3.12 3.66 7.19
CA GLU A 80 4.48 3.25 6.86
C GLU A 80 5.18 4.31 6.01
N SER A 81 4.54 4.73 4.92
CA SER A 81 5.07 5.76 4.02
C SER A 81 5.39 7.06 4.75
N LYS A 82 4.50 7.51 5.65
CA LYS A 82 4.73 8.73 6.45
C LYS A 82 5.88 8.54 7.44
N PHE A 83 5.93 7.39 8.10
CA PHE A 83 6.97 7.08 9.07
C PHE A 83 8.35 7.07 8.42
N GLU A 84 8.51 6.33 7.31
CA GLU A 84 9.76 6.30 6.53
C GLU A 84 10.17 7.72 6.10
N GLY A 85 9.22 8.50 5.58
CA GLY A 85 9.47 9.86 5.09
C GLY A 85 9.85 10.87 6.18
N ILE A 86 9.24 10.79 7.37
CA ILE A 86 9.49 11.72 8.50
C ILE A 86 10.80 11.37 9.19
N PHE A 87 11.00 10.09 9.52
CA PHE A 87 12.14 9.62 10.31
C PHE A 87 13.34 9.19 9.47
N LYS A 88 13.22 9.19 8.14
CA LYS A 88 14.28 8.82 7.19
C LYS A 88 14.85 7.44 7.48
N THR A 89 13.98 6.50 7.84
CA THR A 89 14.36 5.12 8.16
C THR A 89 14.51 4.28 6.90
N ASN A 90 15.02 3.06 7.04
CA ASN A 90 14.82 2.03 6.03
C ASN A 90 13.36 1.54 6.07
N TYR A 91 12.95 0.81 5.02
CA TYR A 91 11.61 0.24 4.90
C TYR A 91 11.27 -0.67 6.07
N ARG A 92 12.18 -1.59 6.44
CA ARG A 92 11.92 -2.59 7.50
C ARG A 92 11.55 -1.92 8.83
N THR A 93 12.30 -0.89 9.22
CA THR A 93 12.01 -0.14 10.44
C THR A 93 10.65 0.55 10.38
N ALA A 94 10.28 1.11 9.24
CA ALA A 94 8.97 1.72 9.07
C ALA A 94 7.85 0.68 9.15
N HIS A 95 7.99 -0.45 8.46
CA HIS A 95 7.04 -1.56 8.45
C HIS A 95 6.84 -2.14 9.86
N ASP A 96 7.92 -2.41 10.59
CA ASP A 96 7.85 -2.93 11.96
C ASP A 96 7.11 -1.94 12.89
N LYS A 97 7.36 -0.63 12.73
CA LYS A 97 6.65 0.40 13.49
C LYS A 97 5.18 0.52 13.10
N THR A 98 4.83 0.25 11.84
CA THR A 98 3.43 0.15 11.40
C THR A 98 2.72 -0.98 12.12
N ILE A 99 3.32 -2.17 12.18
CA ILE A 99 2.77 -3.33 12.89
C ILE A 99 2.64 -3.06 14.39
N GLU A 100 3.72 -2.59 15.04
CA GLU A 100 3.72 -2.24 16.47
C GLU A 100 2.63 -1.22 16.84
N SER A 101 2.26 -0.35 15.88
CA SER A 101 1.22 0.66 16.07
C SER A 101 -0.21 0.12 15.93
N GLY A 102 -0.38 -1.20 15.71
CA GLY A 102 -1.68 -1.87 15.56
C GLY A 102 -2.29 -1.77 14.16
N ARG A 103 -1.51 -1.37 13.15
CA ARG A 103 -1.96 -1.25 11.75
C ARG A 103 -1.52 -2.46 10.94
N THR A 104 -1.90 -3.66 11.35
CA THR A 104 -1.59 -4.88 10.61
C THR A 104 -2.44 -4.98 9.33
N TRP A 105 -1.99 -5.78 8.37
CA TRP A 105 -2.74 -6.10 7.17
C TRP A 105 -2.96 -7.61 7.11
N ASP A 106 -4.15 -8.05 7.52
CA ASP A 106 -4.46 -9.47 7.75
C ASP A 106 -5.14 -10.08 6.51
N TRP A 107 -4.45 -10.09 5.36
CA TRP A 107 -5.03 -10.55 4.10
C TRP A 107 -5.42 -12.04 4.10
N GLU A 108 -4.78 -12.86 4.92
CA GLU A 108 -5.03 -14.31 5.01
C GLU A 108 -6.46 -14.63 5.43
N LYS A 109 -7.07 -13.77 6.27
CA LYS A 109 -8.46 -13.89 6.72
C LYS A 109 -9.49 -13.81 5.60
N ASN A 110 -9.09 -13.36 4.40
CA ASN A 110 -9.96 -13.38 3.23
C ASN A 110 -10.26 -14.79 2.72
N TYR A 111 -9.49 -15.78 3.17
CA TYR A 111 -9.58 -17.18 2.74
C TYR A 111 -10.07 -18.12 3.86
N GLU A 112 -10.38 -17.58 5.03
CA GLU A 112 -10.98 -18.33 6.14
C GLU A 112 -12.51 -18.31 5.94
N GLU A 113 -13.09 -19.50 5.72
CA GLU A 113 -14.55 -19.72 5.54
C GLU A 113 -15.33 -19.64 6.86
#